data_AF-D6SMK3-F1
#
_entry.id   AF-D6SMK3-F1
#
_cell.length_a   1.000
_cell.length_b   1.000
_cell.length_c   1.000
_cell.angle_alpha   90.00
_cell.angle_beta   90.00
_cell.angle_gamma   90.00
#
_symmetry.space_group_name_H-M   'P 1'
#
loop_
_entity.id
_entity.type
_entity.pdbx_description
1 polymer ?
#
loop_
_entity_poly.entity_id
_entity_poly.type
_entity_poly.pdbx_seq_one_letter_code
_entity_poly.pdbx_strand_id
1 'polypeptide(L)'
;MTTIREMATMSSKGQVTLPKAIRKALNIDAGSRLAFTLRGNEIVISAEDEHNDPAVASFLNLLEQDIAHGRHVLVLPDDLVKSLVTALEYDQDHDQEISGDVDL
;
A
#
# COMPACT_ATOMS: atom_id res chain seq x y z
N MET A 1 10.33 -14.11 3.40
CA MET A 1 11.12 -12.95 2.91
C MET A 1 11.58 -13.26 1.50
N THR A 2 11.11 -12.51 0.51
CA THR A 2 11.49 -12.71 -0.89
C THR A 2 12.83 -12.00 -1.14
N THR A 3 13.83 -12.73 -1.60
CA THR A 3 15.14 -12.16 -1.96
C THR A 3 15.28 -12.16 -3.47
N ILE A 4 15.40 -10.97 -4.08
CA ILE A 4 15.64 -10.82 -5.52
C ILE A 4 17.04 -10.26 -5.68
N ARG A 5 17.90 -10.97 -6.42
CA ARG A 5 19.26 -10.53 -6.74
C ARG A 5 19.36 -10.24 -8.22
N GLU A 6 19.58 -8.98 -8.56
CA GLU A 6 19.79 -8.49 -9.93
C GLU A 6 21.07 -7.67 -9.98
N MET A 7 21.73 -7.64 -11.14
CA MET A 7 22.92 -6.83 -11.38
C MET A 7 22.57 -5.65 -12.27
N ALA A 8 23.16 -4.48 -11.99
CA ALA A 8 23.04 -3.30 -12.83
C ALA A 8 24.41 -2.67 -13.01
N THR A 9 24.66 -2.15 -14.20
CA THR A 9 25.91 -1.47 -14.55
C THR A 9 25.73 0.04 -14.42
N MET A 10 26.70 0.69 -13.78
CA MET A 10 26.73 2.14 -13.70
C MET A 10 27.13 2.74 -15.06
N SER A 11 26.38 3.75 -15.51
CA SER A 11 26.72 4.50 -16.70
C SER A 11 27.94 5.41 -16.47
N SER A 12 28.52 5.93 -17.54
CA SER A 12 29.62 6.90 -17.46
C SER A 12 29.27 8.18 -16.71
N LYS A 13 27.97 8.48 -16.58
CA LYS A 13 27.45 9.63 -15.83
C LYS A 13 27.13 9.31 -14.36
N GLY A 14 27.51 8.13 -13.88
CA GLY A 14 27.24 7.70 -12.51
C GLY A 14 25.80 7.26 -12.26
N GLN A 15 25.01 7.01 -13.31
CA GLN A 15 23.61 6.57 -13.16
C GLN A 15 23.54 5.04 -13.10
N VAL A 16 22.75 4.50 -12.18
CA VAL A 16 22.38 3.07 -12.14
C VAL A 16 20.89 2.96 -12.39
N THR A 17 20.49 2.02 -13.23
CA THR A 17 19.07 1.73 -13.48
C THR A 17 18.58 0.67 -12.50
N LEU A 18 17.38 0.87 -11.94
CA LEU A 18 16.76 -0.15 -11.09
C LEU A 18 16.19 -1.27 -12.00
N PRO A 19 16.61 -2.54 -11.87
CA PRO A 19 16.12 -3.63 -12.71
C PRO A 19 14.60 -3.80 -12.63
N LYS A 20 13.97 -4.26 -13.73
CA LYS A 20 12.50 -4.36 -13.84
C LYS A 20 11.88 -5.20 -12.72
N ALA A 21 12.53 -6.30 -12.33
CA ALA A 21 12.05 -7.16 -11.24
C ALA A 21 12.02 -6.41 -9.90
N ILE A 22 13.05 -5.62 -9.60
CA ILE A 22 13.14 -4.83 -8.37
C ILE A 22 12.09 -3.71 -8.37
N ARG A 23 11.93 -2.97 -9.47
CA ARG A 23 10.89 -1.93 -9.59
C ARG A 23 9.49 -2.48 -9.30
N LYS A 24 9.15 -3.63 -9.90
CA LYS A 24 7.85 -4.27 -9.68
C LYS A 24 7.67 -4.75 -8.24
N ALA A 25 8.71 -5.34 -7.64
CA ALA A 25 8.64 -5.83 -6.27
C ALA A 25 8.46 -4.69 -5.25
N LEU A 26 8.97 -3.49 -5.55
CA LEU A 26 8.88 -2.31 -4.70
C LEU A 26 7.77 -1.34 -5.11
N ASN A 27 6.99 -1.66 -6.14
CA ASN A 27 5.96 -0.80 -6.73
C ASN A 27 6.48 0.62 -7.06
N ILE A 28 7.65 0.70 -7.70
CA ILE A 28 8.30 1.96 -8.09
C ILE A 28 8.08 2.21 -9.58
N ASP A 29 7.55 3.40 -9.89
CA ASP A 29 7.27 3.85 -11.25
C ASP A 29 8.24 4.93 -11.74
N ALA A 30 8.13 5.28 -13.03
CA ALA A 30 8.89 6.38 -13.59
C ALA A 30 8.45 7.70 -12.96
N GLY A 31 9.40 8.49 -12.48
CA GLY A 31 9.14 9.75 -11.78
C GLY A 31 9.07 9.62 -10.25
N SER A 32 9.03 8.40 -9.70
CA SER A 32 9.13 8.19 -8.26
C SER A 32 10.46 8.72 -7.70
N ARG A 33 10.40 9.33 -6.52
CA ARG A 33 11.58 9.80 -5.80
C ARG A 33 12.14 8.69 -4.93
N LEU A 34 13.46 8.54 -4.93
CA LEU A 34 14.17 7.51 -4.18
C LEU A 34 15.17 8.15 -3.24
N ALA A 35 15.16 7.72 -1.98
CA ALA A 35 16.15 8.10 -1.00
C ALA A 35 17.33 7.10 -1.02
N PHE A 36 18.54 7.63 -1.12
CA PHE A 36 19.78 6.85 -1.02
C PHE A 36 20.38 7.02 0.36
N THR A 37 20.51 5.93 1.11
CA THR A 37 21.14 5.91 2.43
C THR A 37 22.40 5.04 2.39
N LEU A 38 23.55 5.61 2.76
CA LEU A 38 24.79 4.85 2.94
C LEU A 38 24.84 4.23 4.35
N ARG A 39 24.94 2.91 4.44
CA ARG A 39 25.09 2.15 5.70
C ARG A 39 26.40 1.38 5.67
N GLY A 40 27.46 1.98 6.22
CA GLY A 40 28.80 1.42 6.16
C GLY A 40 29.27 1.27 4.72
N ASN A 41 29.30 0.02 4.22
CA ASN A 41 29.71 -0.30 2.85
C ASN A 41 28.55 -0.73 1.94
N GLU A 42 27.31 -0.53 2.38
CA GLU A 42 26.08 -0.85 1.65
C GLU A 42 25.29 0.42 1.34
N ILE A 43 24.64 0.44 0.18
CA ILE A 43 23.68 1.47 -0.18
C ILE A 43 22.28 0.88 -0.05
N VAL A 44 21.45 1.48 0.79
CA VAL A 44 20.03 1.19 0.89
C VAL A 44 19.26 2.22 0.08
N ILE A 45 18.43 1.76 -0.84
CA ILE A 45 17.56 2.59 -1.66
C ILE A 45 16.13 2.32 -1.21
N SER A 46 15.41 3.36 -0.81
CA SER A 46 13.99 3.29 -0.47
C SER A 46 13.20 4.27 -1.34
N ALA A 47 11.92 3.96 -1.56
CA ALA A 47 10.99 4.99 -2.01
C ALA A 47 10.96 6.11 -0.95
N GLU A 48 10.86 7.35 -1.40
CA GLU A 48 10.53 8.46 -0.51
C GLU A 48 9.08 8.26 -0.05
N ASP A 49 8.86 8.13 1.26
CA ASP A 49 7.51 8.03 1.83
C ASP A 49 6.81 9.38 1.64
N GLU A 50 6.13 9.53 0.51
CA GLU A 50 5.40 10.76 0.17
C GLU A 50 4.16 10.97 1.06
N HIS A 51 3.76 9.94 1.82
CA HIS A 51 2.61 9.97 2.72
C HIS A 51 2.96 9.38 4.09
N ASN A 52 3.68 10.17 4.90
CA ASN A 52 3.63 10.01 6.35
C ASN A 52 2.62 11.03 6.89
N ASP A 53 1.34 10.67 6.86
CA ASP A 53 0.26 11.48 7.43
C ASP A 53 0.11 11.14 8.92
N PRO A 54 0.48 12.04 9.85
CA PRO A 54 0.39 11.77 11.29
C PRO A 54 -1.05 11.54 11.77
N ALA A 55 -2.05 12.11 11.09
CA ALA A 55 -3.45 11.91 11.42
C ALA A 55 -3.89 10.49 11.06
N VAL A 56 -3.51 10.00 9.88
CA VAL A 56 -3.77 8.60 9.48
C VAL A 56 -3.04 7.64 10.41
N ALA A 57 -1.77 7.88 10.71
CA ALA A 57 -1.00 7.03 11.64
C ALA A 57 -1.66 6.97 13.03
N SER A 58 -2.10 8.13 13.55
CA SER A 58 -2.80 8.20 14.85
C SER A 58 -4.14 7.47 14.82
N PHE A 59 -4.89 7.58 13.71
CA PHE A 59 -6.15 6.88 13.55
C PHE A 59 -5.96 5.36 13.49
N LEU A 60 -4.97 4.88 12.73
CA LEU A 60 -4.66 3.44 12.67
C LEU A 60 -4.24 2.89 14.04
N ASN A 61 -3.45 3.64 14.81
CA ASN A 61 -3.10 3.25 16.18
C ASN A 61 -4.32 3.14 17.10
N LEU A 62 -5.31 4.03 16.96
CA LEU A 62 -6.57 3.95 17.69
C LEU A 62 -7.32 2.66 17.34
N LEU A 63 -7.45 2.35 16.04
CA LEU A 63 -8.12 1.13 15.58
C LEU A 63 -7.40 -0.13 16.07
N GLU A 64 -6.07 -0.16 16.03
CA GLU A 64 -5.27 -1.27 16.54
C GLU A 64 -5.56 -1.52 18.03
N GLN A 65 -5.58 -0.46 18.84
CA GLN A 65 -5.88 -0.56 20.26
C GLN A 65 -7.31 -1.05 20.51
N ASP A 66 -8.29 -0.54 19.79
CA ASP A 66 -9.68 -0.96 19.92
C ASP A 66 -9.85 -2.45 19.56
N ILE A 67 -9.24 -2.91 18.47
CA ILE A 67 -9.27 -4.32 18.05
C ILE A 67 -8.57 -5.21 19.09
N ALA A 68 -7.36 -4.84 19.53
CA ALA A 68 -6.58 -5.62 20.50
C ALA A 68 -7.31 -5.81 21.84
N HIS A 69 -8.10 -4.81 22.25
CA HIS A 69 -8.89 -4.86 23.48
C HIS A 69 -10.35 -5.28 23.26
N GLY A 70 -10.74 -5.64 22.04
CA GLY A 70 -12.13 -6.00 21.70
C GLY A 70 -13.14 -4.86 21.96
N ARG A 71 -12.68 -3.61 21.94
CA ARG A 71 -13.50 -2.42 22.18
C ARG A 71 -13.99 -1.87 20.85
N HIS A 72 -15.26 -1.44 20.78
CA HIS A 72 -15.91 -0.92 19.57
C HIS A 72 -15.92 -1.88 18.35
N VAL A 73 -15.45 -3.11 18.51
CA VAL A 73 -15.63 -4.20 17.53
C VAL A 73 -16.97 -4.86 17.81
N LEU A 74 -17.98 -4.48 17.03
CA LEU A 74 -19.32 -5.03 17.13
C LEU A 74 -19.45 -6.25 16.22
N VAL A 75 -20.37 -7.15 16.57
CA VAL A 75 -20.85 -8.16 15.61
C VAL A 75 -21.53 -7.45 14.44
N LEU A 76 -21.42 -8.03 13.24
CA LEU A 76 -22.15 -7.50 12.10
C LEU A 76 -23.66 -7.49 12.41
N PRO A 77 -24.35 -6.36 12.25
CA PRO A 77 -25.81 -6.31 12.41
C PRO A 77 -26.48 -7.29 11.44
N ASP A 78 -27.53 -7.97 11.88
CA ASP A 78 -28.22 -9.00 11.08
C ASP A 78 -28.68 -8.48 9.71
N ASP A 79 -29.12 -7.21 9.65
CA ASP A 79 -29.58 -6.61 8.39
C ASP A 79 -28.42 -6.37 7.42
N LEU A 80 -27.23 -6.00 7.92
CA LEU A 80 -26.03 -5.89 7.10
C LEU A 80 -25.56 -7.27 6.60
N VAL A 81 -25.64 -8.30 7.45
CA VAL A 81 -25.34 -9.69 7.04
C VAL A 81 -26.27 -10.14 5.92
N LYS A 82 -27.57 -9.90 6.05
CA LYS A 82 -28.56 -10.23 5.00
C LYS A 82 -28.25 -9.48 3.70
N SER A 83 -27.96 -8.18 3.77
CA SER A 83 -27.61 -7.39 2.58
C SER A 83 -26.34 -7.91 1.89
N LEU A 84 -25.30 -8.29 2.65
CA LEU A 84 -24.07 -8.87 2.09
C LEU A 84 -24.33 -10.23 1.42
N VAL A 85 -25.15 -11.09 2.03
CA VAL A 85 -25.53 -12.38 1.44
C VAL A 85 -26.32 -12.18 0.14
N THR A 86 -27.30 -11.27 0.14
CA THR A 86 -28.04 -10.90 -1.06
C THR A 86 -27.13 -10.31 -2.14
N ALA A 87 -26.14 -9.49 -1.78
CA ALA A 87 -25.20 -8.92 -2.74
C ALA A 87 -24.35 -9.99 -3.45
N LEU A 88 -24.04 -11.12 -2.80
CA LEU A 88 -23.34 -12.25 -3.42
C LEU A 88 -24.17 -12.98 -4.50
N GLU A 89 -25.49 -12.80 -4.51
CA GLU A 89 -26.38 -13.37 -5.52
C GLU A 89 -26.39 -12.52 -6.81
N TYR A 90 -25.85 -11.30 -6.76
CA TYR A 90 -25.69 -10.42 -7.92
C TYR A 90 -24.25 -10.49 -8.43
N ASP A 91 -24.08 -10.93 -9.68
CA ASP A 91 -22.81 -10.79 -10.39
C ASP A 91 -22.62 -9.32 -10.75
N GLN A 92 -21.90 -8.59 -9.90
CA GLN A 92 -21.58 -7.19 -10.09
C GLN A 92 -20.28 -7.11 -10.88
N ASP A 93 -20.30 -6.37 -11.99
CA ASP A 93 -19.07 -6.02 -12.71
C ASP A 93 -18.26 -5.04 -11.86
N HIS A 94 -17.27 -5.57 -11.14
CA HIS A 94 -16.40 -4.80 -10.24
C HIS A 94 -15.41 -3.88 -10.97
N ASP A 95 -15.33 -3.98 -12.30
CA ASP A 95 -14.50 -3.11 -13.13
C ASP A 95 -15.27 -1.85 -13.62
N GLN A 96 -16.57 -1.73 -13.29
CA GLN A 96 -17.37 -0.57 -13.64
C GLN A 96 -16.98 0.68 -12.82
N GLU A 97 -16.95 1.84 -13.48
CA GLU A 97 -16.68 3.13 -12.83
C GLU A 97 -17.78 3.45 -11.80
N ILE A 98 -17.38 3.73 -10.56
CA ILE A 98 -18.30 4.10 -9.49
C ILE A 98 -18.80 5.52 -9.75
N SER A 99 -20.09 5.67 -10.01
CA SER A 99 -20.74 6.95 -10.34
C SER A 99 -21.95 7.19 -9.43
N GLY A 100 -22.09 8.41 -8.92
CA GLY A 100 -23.17 8.83 -8.03
C GLY A 100 -22.77 10.06 -7.20
N ASP A 101 -23.75 10.91 -6.89
CA ASP A 101 -23.52 12.04 -6.00
C ASP A 101 -23.28 11.52 -4.57
N VAL A 102 -22.24 12.04 -3.90
CA VAL A 102 -21.96 11.75 -2.49
C VAL A 102 -22.68 12.80 -1.67
N ASP A 103 -23.75 12.41 -0.99
CA ASP A 103 -24.36 13.24 0.05
C ASP A 103 -23.40 13.30 1.26
N LEU A 104 -22.87 14.49 1.56
CA LEU A 104 -22.01 14.78 2.70
C LEU A 104 -22.78 15.32 3.90
#